data_AF-A0A5R2N4L5-F1
#
_entry.id   AF-A0A5R2N4L5-F1
#
_cell.length_a   1.000
_cell.length_b   1.000
_cell.length_c   1.000
_cell.angle_alpha   90.00
_cell.angle_beta   90.00
_cell.angle_gamma   90.00
#
_symmetry.space_group_name_H-M   'P 1'
#
loop_
_entity.id
_entity.type
_entity.pdbx_description
1 polymer ?
#
loop_
_entity_poly.entity_id
_entity_poly.type
_entity_poly.pdbx_seq_one_letter_code
_entity_poly.pdbx_strand_id
1 'polypeptide(L)' 'PAGRWGEPGDIGDAAVFLLAPASNYMHGAVVPVDGGWLAR' A
#
# COMPACT_ATOMS: atom_id res chain seq x y z
N PRO A 1 5.54 14.10 2.15
CA PRO A 1 5.74 12.93 1.27
C PRO A 1 7.15 12.38 1.41
N ALA A 2 7.35 11.10 1.12
CA ALA A 2 8.52 10.30 1.48
C ALA A 2 9.87 10.83 0.93
N GLY A 3 9.85 11.71 -0.08
CA GLY A 3 11.06 12.38 -0.57
C GLY A 3 12.06 11.46 -1.28
N ARG A 4 11.65 10.23 -1.59
CA ARG A 4 12.40 9.22 -2.34
C ARG A 4 11.46 8.47 -3.28
N TRP A 5 12.03 7.78 -4.27
CA TRP A 5 11.30 6.79 -5.04
C TRP A 5 10.97 5.57 -4.18
N GLY A 6 9.86 4.92 -4.51
CA GLY A 6 9.50 3.63 -3.94
C GLY A 6 10.44 2.54 -4.45
N GLU A 7 10.67 1.54 -3.61
CA GLU A 7 11.38 0.32 -3.94
C GLU A 7 10.40 -0.87 -3.94
N PRO A 8 10.73 -2.00 -4.58
CA PRO A 8 9.82 -3.15 -4.63
C PRO A 8 9.34 -3.64 -3.24
N GLY A 9 10.18 -3.50 -2.21
CA GLY A 9 9.84 -3.85 -0.83
C GLY A 9 8.69 -3.03 -0.26
N ASP A 10 8.54 -1.76 -0.65
CA ASP A 10 7.46 -0.88 -0.15
C ASP A 10 6.07 -1.40 -0.56
N ILE A 11 5.97 -2.12 -1.69
CA ILE A 11 4.72 -2.75 -2.15
C ILE A 11 4.51 -4.14 -1.55
N GLY A 12 5.60 -4.86 -1.27
CA GLY A 12 5.57 -6.25 -0.80
C GLY A 12 4.73 -6.43 0.47
N ASP A 13 4.96 -5.58 1.47
CA ASP A 13 4.24 -5.65 2.75
C ASP A 13 2.74 -5.34 2.59
N ALA A 14 2.39 -4.39 1.73
CA ALA A 14 1.00 -4.07 1.42
C ALA A 14 0.31 -5.23 0.69
N ALA A 15 1.00 -5.91 -0.22
CA ALA A 15 0.49 -7.10 -0.88
C ALA A 15 0.27 -8.25 0.13
N VAL A 16 1.22 -8.48 1.04
CA VAL A 16 1.07 -9.47 2.12
C VAL A 16 -0.15 -9.18 2.99
N PHE A 17 -0.34 -7.91 3.39
CA PHE A 17 -1.53 -7.50 4.15
C PHE A 17 -2.82 -7.81 3.38
N LEU A 18 -2.90 -7.45 2.10
CA LEU A 18 -4.10 -7.67 1.28
C LEU A 18 -4.41 -9.16 1.05
N LEU A 19 -3.40 -10.04 1.13
CA LEU A 19 -3.56 -11.49 1.04
C LEU A 19 -3.81 -12.17 2.40
N ALA A 20 -3.68 -11.44 3.51
CA ALA A 20 -3.80 -11.98 4.85
C ALA A 20 -5.24 -11.93 5.37
N PRO A 21 -5.63 -12.78 6.36
CA PRO A 21 -6.96 -12.71 6.98
C PRO A 21 -7.32 -11.35 7.60
N ALA A 22 -6.32 -10.52 7.88
CA ALA A 22 -6.50 -9.17 8.40
C ALA A 22 -7.27 -8.24 7.42
N SER A 23 -7.26 -8.54 6.12
CA SER A 23 -7.98 -7.77 5.10
C SER A 23 -9.33 -8.37 4.72
N ASN A 24 -9.83 -9.41 5.42
CA ASN A 24 -11.00 -10.21 4.99
C ASN A 24 -12.31 -9.43 4.79
N TYR A 25 -12.44 -8.21 5.29
CA TYR A 25 -13.61 -7.37 5.05
C TYR A 25 -13.37 -6.23 4.05
N MET A 26 -12.12 -6.05 3.59
CA MET A 26 -11.76 -5.03 2.60
C MET A 26 -12.00 -5.56 1.19
N HIS A 27 -13.01 -5.01 0.52
CA HIS A 27 -13.36 -5.35 -0.86
C HIS A 27 -13.58 -4.07 -1.67
N GLY A 28 -13.19 -4.08 -2.95
CA GLY A 28 -13.43 -2.95 -3.86
C GLY A 28 -12.68 -1.66 -3.50
N ALA A 29 -11.67 -1.74 -2.64
CA ALA A 29 -10.88 -0.59 -2.20
C ALA A 29 -9.53 -0.51 -2.93
N VAL A 30 -9.04 0.72 -3.12
CA VAL A 30 -7.68 0.99 -3.62
C VAL A 30 -6.83 1.49 -2.46
N VAL A 31 -5.69 0.85 -2.21
CA VAL A 31 -4.73 1.25 -1.17
C VAL A 31 -3.52 1.89 -1.85
N PRO A 32 -3.39 3.23 -1.86
CA PRO A 32 -2.22 3.88 -2.44
C PRO A 32 -0.99 3.69 -1.55
N VAL A 33 0.08 3.19 -2.17
CA VAL A 33 1.42 3.05 -1.57
C VAL A 33 2.38 3.92 -2.37
N ASP A 34 2.27 5.22 -2.19
CA ASP A 34 2.84 6.22 -3.11
C ASP A 34 3.78 7.22 -2.40
N GLY A 35 4.13 6.95 -1.15
CA GLY A 35 4.93 7.87 -0.34
C GLY A 35 4.22 9.20 -0.03
N GLY A 36 2.89 9.25 -0.08
CA GLY A 36 2.10 10.46 0.15
C GLY A 36 2.05 11.38 -1.06
N TRP A 37 2.14 10.84 -2.27
CA TRP A 37 2.05 11.61 -3.52
C TRP A 37 0.64 12.20 -3.71
N LEU A 38 -0.40 11.37 -3.52
CA LEU A 38 -1.80 11.77 -3.66
C LEU A 38 -2.34 12.64 -2.52
N ALA A 39 -1.61 12.71 -1.39
CA ALA A 39 -1.99 13.53 -0.23
C ALA A 39 -1.50 14.99 -0.32
N ARG A 40 -0.94 15.39 -1.48
CA ARG A 40 -0.54 16.77 -1.77
C ARG A 40 -1.67 17.57 -2.38
#